data_AF-A0A2M7HSF1-F1
#
_entry.id   AF-A0A2M7HSF1-F1
#
_cell.length_a   1.000
_cell.length_b   1.000
_cell.length_c   1.000
_cell.angle_alpha   90.00
_cell.angle_beta   90.00
_cell.angle_gamma   90.00
#
_symmetry.space_group_name_H-M   'P 1'
#
loop_
_entity.id
_entity.type
_entity.pdbx_description
1 polymer ?
#
loop_
_entity_poly.entity_id
_entity_poly.type
_entity_poly.pdbx_seq_one_letter_code
_entity_poly.pdbx_strand_id
1 'polypeptide(L)'
;MILFDFNALDAAKPWYGVNDTVMGGLSRSKLTISPLGYGVFSGHVSLANGGGFASVRAEFNAVDVSAFTGIYLELDGGRTKDYKVNLKDVDTPQSTVYQAPMPAPSHQAFGVNGTSALHWQRIEIPFSDFLPQCRGKPSTRVAFVISGLNANYA
;
A
#
# COMPACT_ATOMS: atom_id res chain seq x y z
N MET A 1 2.45 -5.66 14.65
CA MET A 1 3.80 -5.21 14.25
C MET A 1 3.63 -3.97 13.37
N ILE A 2 4.50 -2.97 13.52
CA ILE A 2 4.48 -1.75 12.70
C ILE A 2 5.58 -1.87 11.64
N LEU A 3 5.22 -1.74 10.36
CA LEU A 3 6.18 -1.76 9.25
C LEU A 3 6.66 -0.33 8.90
N PHE A 4 5.73 0.62 8.95
CA PHE A 4 6.01 2.02 8.65
C PHE A 4 5.32 2.89 9.70
N ASP A 5 6.11 3.67 10.42
CA ASP A 5 5.66 4.77 11.26
C ASP A 5 6.19 6.06 10.65
N PHE A 6 5.31 7.01 10.37
CA PHE A 6 5.63 8.27 9.70
C PHE A 6 5.94 9.43 10.67
N ASN A 7 6.18 9.12 11.94
CA ASN A 7 6.61 10.09 12.95
C ASN A 7 7.99 10.70 12.68
N ALA A 8 8.90 9.98 12.02
CA ALA A 8 10.23 10.49 11.66
C ALA A 8 10.21 11.19 10.29
N LEU A 9 10.91 12.33 10.17
CA LEU A 9 10.97 13.12 8.93
C LEU A 9 11.52 12.37 7.73
N ASP A 10 12.27 11.28 7.96
CA ASP A 10 12.86 10.47 6.92
C ASP A 10 12.18 9.10 6.73
N ALA A 11 11.06 8.85 7.42
CA ALA A 11 10.28 7.61 7.30
C ALA A 11 9.74 7.35 5.88
N ALA A 12 9.65 8.39 5.04
CA ALA A 12 9.25 8.26 3.63
C ALA A 12 10.42 7.92 2.68
N LYS A 13 11.69 7.89 3.13
CA LYS A 13 12.84 7.55 2.28
C LYS A 13 12.68 6.27 1.44
N PRO A 14 12.13 5.15 1.94
CA PRO A 14 11.98 3.95 1.12
C PRO A 14 10.82 4.04 0.11
N TRP A 15 9.98 5.07 0.20
CA TRP A 15 8.78 5.20 -0.63
C TRP A 15 9.06 6.02 -1.89
N TYR A 16 8.66 5.49 -3.04
CA TYR A 16 8.77 6.16 -4.34
C TYR A 16 7.51 5.99 -5.18
N GLY A 17 7.29 6.92 -6.11
CA GLY A 17 6.13 6.91 -7.01
C GLY A 17 6.25 5.85 -8.11
N VAL A 18 5.16 5.16 -8.40
CA VAL A 18 4.98 4.22 -9.50
C VAL A 18 3.71 4.61 -10.24
N ASN A 19 3.84 5.03 -11.49
CA ASN A 19 2.75 5.61 -12.27
C ASN A 19 2.70 4.98 -13.68
N ASP A 20 1.75 5.42 -14.49
CA ASP A 20 1.43 4.96 -15.86
C ASP A 20 2.43 5.36 -16.97
N THR A 21 3.69 5.64 -16.64
CA THR A 21 4.64 6.29 -17.56
C THR A 21 5.08 5.45 -18.76
N VAL A 22 4.91 4.13 -18.73
CA VAL A 22 5.43 3.19 -19.75
C VAL A 22 4.85 3.43 -21.15
N MET A 23 3.59 3.87 -21.25
CA MET A 23 2.92 4.13 -22.53
C MET A 23 2.67 5.63 -22.77
N GLY A 24 3.51 6.50 -22.21
CA GLY A 24 3.33 7.95 -22.30
C GLY A 24 2.29 8.51 -21.32
N GLY A 25 1.94 7.76 -20.28
CA GLY A 25 1.11 8.25 -19.19
C GLY A 25 1.77 9.43 -18.47
N LEU A 26 0.92 10.34 -17.99
CA LEU A 26 1.32 11.62 -17.41
C LEU A 26 1.02 11.70 -15.90
N SER A 27 0.65 10.57 -15.28
CA SER A 27 0.34 10.54 -13.86
C SER A 27 1.62 10.65 -13.04
N ARG A 28 1.53 11.38 -11.93
CA ARG A 28 2.66 11.65 -11.03
C ARG A 28 2.21 11.48 -9.60
N SER A 29 3.06 10.90 -8.76
CA SER A 29 2.74 10.76 -7.35
C SER A 29 3.99 10.61 -6.49
N LYS A 30 3.83 10.91 -5.20
CA LYS A 30 4.88 10.83 -4.19
C LYS A 30 4.28 10.60 -2.80
N LEU A 31 5.10 10.06 -1.91
CA LEU A 31 4.85 10.06 -0.47
C LEU A 31 5.82 11.03 0.20
N THR A 32 5.31 11.95 1.01
CA THR A 32 6.13 12.89 1.80
C THR A 32 5.73 12.83 3.27
N ILE A 33 6.58 13.33 4.17
CA ILE A 33 6.24 13.43 5.59
C ILE A 33 5.68 14.81 5.90
N SER A 34 4.54 14.86 6.59
CA SER A 34 4.00 16.09 7.18
C SER A 34 4.81 16.45 8.43
N PRO A 35 5.10 17.74 8.69
CA PRO A 35 5.67 18.19 9.96
C PRO A 35 4.85 17.77 11.20
N LEU A 36 3.60 17.37 10.98
CA LEU A 36 2.65 16.92 12.01
C LEU A 36 2.76 15.41 12.32
N GLY A 37 3.72 14.68 11.74
CA GLY A 37 4.02 13.28 12.09
C GLY A 37 3.21 12.23 11.31
N TYR A 38 2.82 12.49 10.07
CA TYR A 38 2.12 11.51 9.23
C TYR A 38 2.56 11.56 7.77
N GLY A 39 2.38 10.44 7.06
CA GLY A 39 2.64 10.32 5.64
C GLY A 39 1.55 11.00 4.80
N VAL A 40 1.96 11.73 3.76
CA VAL A 40 1.08 12.39 2.80
C VAL A 40 1.32 11.78 1.43
N PHE A 41 0.35 10.97 1.00
CA PHE A 41 0.30 10.51 -0.39
C PHE A 41 -0.38 11.59 -1.24
N SER A 42 0.34 12.10 -2.24
CA SER A 42 -0.15 13.16 -3.11
C SER A 42 0.30 12.96 -4.54
N GLY A 43 -0.47 13.47 -5.49
CA GLY A 43 -0.20 13.28 -6.91
C GLY A 43 -1.30 13.82 -7.80
N HIS A 44 -1.15 13.54 -9.10
CA HIS A 44 -2.10 13.86 -10.14
C HIS A 44 -2.25 12.63 -11.04
N VAL A 45 -3.49 12.20 -11.26
CA VAL A 45 -3.83 11.14 -12.22
C VAL A 45 -4.30 11.80 -13.51
N SER A 46 -3.63 11.48 -14.62
CA SER A 46 -4.07 11.90 -15.95
C SER A 46 -4.84 10.78 -16.62
N LEU A 47 -5.94 11.10 -17.30
CA LEU A 47 -6.67 10.13 -18.13
C LEU A 47 -6.25 10.19 -19.61
N ALA A 48 -5.31 11.08 -19.95
CA ALA A 48 -4.77 11.16 -21.30
C ALA A 48 -4.06 9.84 -21.67
N ASN A 49 -3.95 9.55 -22.97
CA ASN A 49 -3.19 8.41 -23.51
C ASN A 49 -3.70 7.02 -23.06
N GLY A 50 -5.02 6.88 -22.87
CA GLY A 50 -5.66 5.58 -22.61
C GLY A 50 -5.93 5.29 -21.14
N GLY A 51 -5.94 6.32 -20.28
CA GLY A 51 -6.22 6.23 -18.85
C GLY A 51 -4.97 6.47 -18.01
N GLY A 52 -5.08 6.27 -16.70
CA GLY A 52 -3.92 6.46 -15.83
C GLY A 52 -4.09 5.97 -14.40
N PHE A 53 -2.97 5.82 -13.73
CA PHE A 53 -2.92 5.51 -12.31
C PHE A 53 -1.73 6.18 -11.63
N ALA A 54 -1.90 6.45 -10.34
CA ALA A 54 -0.88 6.94 -9.44
C ALA A 54 -0.76 5.97 -8.26
N SER A 55 0.45 5.54 -7.93
CA SER A 55 0.73 4.66 -6.80
C SER A 55 2.05 5.07 -6.14
N VAL A 56 2.19 4.77 -4.85
CA VAL A 56 3.50 4.75 -4.19
C VAL A 56 3.86 3.33 -3.79
N ARG A 57 5.15 3.05 -3.68
CA ARG A 57 5.69 1.76 -3.29
C ARG A 57 6.86 1.96 -2.35
N ALA A 58 6.94 1.15 -1.31
CA ALA A 58 8.14 0.97 -0.51
C ALA A 58 8.78 -0.39 -0.79
N GLU A 59 10.11 -0.43 -0.70
CA GLU A 59 10.88 -1.66 -0.62
C GLU A 59 11.51 -1.76 0.77
N PHE A 60 11.39 -2.94 1.37
CA PHE A 60 11.87 -3.25 2.71
C PHE A 60 12.24 -4.73 2.77
N ASN A 61 13.00 -5.12 3.78
CA ASN A 61 13.39 -6.50 3.97
C ASN A 61 12.17 -7.42 4.17
N ALA A 62 12.31 -8.67 3.75
CA ALA A 62 11.29 -9.69 3.99
C ALA A 62 10.94 -9.74 5.48
N VAL A 63 9.65 -9.88 5.78
CA VAL A 63 9.18 -10.03 7.15
C VAL A 63 8.30 -11.27 7.22
N ASP A 64 8.56 -12.12 8.21
CA ASP A 64 7.68 -13.24 8.52
C ASP A 64 6.38 -12.71 9.13
N VAL A 65 5.28 -12.96 8.42
CA VAL A 65 3.94 -12.55 8.83
C VAL A 65 3.06 -13.74 9.22
N SER A 66 3.64 -14.93 9.40
CA SER A 66 2.90 -16.16 9.65
C SER A 66 2.06 -16.16 10.93
N ALA A 67 2.46 -15.36 11.93
CA ALA A 67 1.70 -15.16 13.16
C ALA A 67 0.54 -14.16 13.04
N PHE A 68 0.32 -13.55 11.86
CA PHE A 68 -0.70 -12.53 11.64
C PHE A 68 -1.75 -13.00 10.62
N THR A 69 -2.93 -12.40 10.69
CA THR A 69 -4.07 -12.72 9.81
C THR A 69 -4.28 -11.70 8.68
N GLY A 70 -3.56 -10.58 8.71
CA GLY A 70 -3.69 -9.51 7.74
C GLY A 70 -2.81 -8.31 8.05
N ILE A 71 -3.06 -7.21 7.34
CA ILE A 71 -2.45 -5.92 7.59
C ILE A 71 -3.52 -4.90 7.97
N TYR A 72 -3.08 -3.77 8.50
CA TYR A 72 -3.93 -2.59 8.59
C TYR A 72 -3.19 -1.33 8.16
N LEU A 73 -3.96 -0.32 7.76
CA LEU A 73 -3.49 1.03 7.49
C LEU A 73 -4.27 2.00 8.36
N GLU A 74 -3.57 2.99 8.91
CA GLU A 74 -4.19 4.16 9.54
C GLU A 74 -4.04 5.35 8.60
N LEU A 75 -5.17 5.92 8.19
CA LEU A 75 -5.22 6.98 7.19
C LEU A 75 -6.38 7.95 7.47
N ASP A 76 -6.31 9.14 6.88
CA ASP A 76 -7.40 10.11 6.96
C ASP A 76 -8.61 9.70 6.11
N GLY A 77 -9.82 9.91 6.63
CA GLY A 77 -11.09 9.52 6.05
C GLY A 77 -11.56 10.38 4.88
N GLY A 78 -10.86 11.47 4.55
CA GLY A 78 -11.17 12.39 3.44
C GLY A 78 -10.91 11.85 2.02
N ARG A 79 -10.80 10.53 1.87
CA ARG A 79 -10.57 9.87 0.57
C ARG A 79 -11.75 10.05 -0.38
N THR A 80 -11.47 10.43 -1.63
CA THR A 80 -12.48 10.64 -2.69
C THR A 80 -12.37 9.65 -3.85
N LYS A 81 -11.52 8.64 -3.69
CA LYS A 81 -11.18 7.64 -4.71
C LYS A 81 -11.06 6.28 -4.05
N ASP A 82 -11.26 5.25 -4.85
CA ASP A 82 -11.00 3.88 -4.45
C ASP A 82 -9.51 3.58 -4.57
N TYR A 83 -8.99 2.87 -3.57
CA TYR A 83 -7.59 2.47 -3.51
C TYR A 83 -7.50 0.96 -3.32
N LYS A 84 -6.37 0.41 -3.75
CA LYS A 84 -6.00 -0.98 -3.49
C LYS A 84 -4.61 -1.04 -2.89
N VAL A 85 -4.35 -2.09 -2.13
CA VAL A 85 -3.04 -2.41 -1.58
C VAL A 85 -2.45 -3.57 -2.35
N ASN A 86 -1.14 -3.48 -2.61
CA ASN A 86 -0.37 -4.50 -3.29
C ASN A 86 0.69 -5.05 -2.34
N LEU A 87 0.75 -6.36 -2.17
CA LEU A 87 1.83 -7.07 -1.48
C LEU A 87 2.62 -7.93 -2.48
N LYS A 88 3.89 -8.14 -2.17
CA LYS A 88 4.78 -9.03 -2.92
C LYS A 88 5.44 -9.99 -1.95
N ASP A 89 5.52 -11.26 -2.33
CA ASP A 89 6.37 -12.24 -1.65
C ASP A 89 7.82 -12.15 -2.20
N VAL A 90 8.77 -12.78 -1.51
CA VAL A 90 10.18 -12.79 -1.97
C VAL A 90 10.49 -13.92 -2.93
N ASP A 91 9.58 -14.89 -3.08
CA ASP A 91 9.72 -15.98 -4.04
C ASP A 91 9.49 -15.49 -5.48
N THR A 92 8.66 -14.48 -5.66
CA THR A 92 8.26 -13.96 -6.97
C THR A 92 8.23 -12.42 -7.07
N PRO A 93 9.29 -11.70 -6.64
CA PRO A 93 9.24 -10.25 -6.47
C PRO A 93 9.01 -9.48 -7.78
N GLN A 94 9.27 -10.11 -8.93
CA GLN A 94 9.05 -9.53 -10.27
C GLN A 94 7.80 -10.05 -10.99
N SER A 95 7.14 -11.12 -10.53
CA SER A 95 6.09 -11.78 -11.31
C SER A 95 4.71 -11.83 -10.64
N THR A 96 4.62 -11.94 -9.32
CA THR A 96 3.34 -12.00 -8.61
C THR A 96 3.13 -10.75 -7.76
N VAL A 97 1.93 -10.18 -7.86
CA VAL A 97 1.46 -9.13 -6.97
C VAL A 97 0.14 -9.60 -6.37
N TYR A 98 0.06 -9.63 -5.05
CA TYR A 98 -1.18 -9.92 -4.36
C TYR A 98 -1.91 -8.60 -4.13
N GLN A 99 -3.15 -8.50 -4.60
CA GLN A 99 -3.90 -7.24 -4.60
C GLN A 99 -5.19 -7.40 -3.79
N ALA A 100 -5.50 -6.40 -2.96
CA ALA A 100 -6.77 -6.30 -2.26
C ALA A 100 -7.29 -4.85 -2.34
N PRO A 101 -8.59 -4.63 -2.62
CA PRO A 101 -9.20 -3.31 -2.45
C PRO A 101 -9.19 -2.90 -0.98
N MET A 102 -9.15 -1.60 -0.68
CA MET A 102 -9.34 -1.12 0.68
C MET A 102 -10.83 -1.22 1.07
N PRO A 103 -11.20 -1.99 2.10
CA PRO A 103 -12.59 -2.09 2.54
C PRO A 103 -13.05 -0.83 3.31
N ALA A 104 -14.31 -0.89 3.77
CA ALA A 104 -14.83 0.07 4.74
C ALA A 104 -13.98 0.05 6.03
N PRO A 105 -13.85 1.20 6.72
CA PRO A 105 -13.03 1.29 7.92
C PRO A 105 -13.64 0.52 9.09
N SER A 106 -12.80 -0.18 9.86
CA SER A 106 -13.17 -0.91 11.07
C SER A 106 -13.30 0.01 12.28
N HIS A 107 -12.44 1.04 12.35
CA HIS A 107 -12.41 2.03 13.41
C HIS A 107 -12.28 3.44 12.84
N GLN A 108 -12.88 4.41 13.54
CA GLN A 108 -12.80 5.82 13.20
C GLN A 108 -12.53 6.62 14.47
N ALA A 109 -11.64 7.60 14.36
CA ALA A 109 -11.29 8.53 15.43
C ALA A 109 -11.17 9.94 14.85
N PHE A 110 -11.55 10.93 15.64
CA PHE A 110 -11.35 12.33 15.30
C PHE A 110 -10.07 12.83 15.98
N GLY A 111 -9.20 13.48 15.21
CA GLY A 111 -8.00 14.13 15.70
C GLY A 111 -7.89 15.56 15.20
N VAL A 112 -7.27 16.42 15.98
CA VAL A 112 -6.88 17.76 15.55
C VAL A 112 -5.38 17.84 15.69
N ASN A 113 -4.68 18.22 14.63
CA ASN A 113 -3.23 18.43 14.66
C ASN A 113 -2.92 19.81 14.05
N GLY A 114 -2.58 20.76 14.91
CA GLY A 114 -2.53 22.18 14.55
C GLY A 114 -3.91 22.73 14.19
N THR A 115 -4.05 23.29 12.98
CA THR A 115 -5.32 23.81 12.44
C THR A 115 -6.06 22.82 11.53
N SER A 116 -5.53 21.61 11.35
CA SER A 116 -6.12 20.59 10.50
C SER A 116 -6.95 19.61 11.30
N ALA A 117 -8.22 19.44 10.92
CA ALA A 117 -9.06 18.34 11.39
C ALA A 117 -8.73 17.08 10.58
N LEU A 118 -8.33 16.01 11.27
CA LEU A 118 -8.01 14.71 10.69
C LEU A 118 -9.02 13.68 11.19
N HIS A 119 -9.64 12.96 10.26
CA HIS A 119 -10.59 11.91 10.54
C HIS A 119 -9.87 10.57 10.38
N TRP A 120 -9.09 10.19 11.38
CA TRP A 120 -8.33 8.94 11.33
C TRP A 120 -9.26 7.74 11.22
N GLN A 121 -8.92 6.83 10.32
CA GLN A 121 -9.62 5.59 10.09
C GLN A 121 -8.62 4.44 10.04
N ARG A 122 -9.01 3.29 10.60
CA ARG A 122 -8.28 2.05 10.44
C ARG A 122 -8.94 1.19 9.36
N ILE A 123 -8.14 0.80 8.37
CA ILE A 123 -8.52 -0.13 7.30
C ILE A 123 -7.80 -1.43 7.55
N GLU A 124 -8.54 -2.47 7.92
CA GLU A 124 -7.99 -3.82 8.13
C GLU A 124 -8.24 -4.67 6.88
N ILE A 125 -7.20 -5.34 6.39
CA ILE A 125 -7.26 -6.17 5.20
C ILE A 125 -6.69 -7.56 5.55
N PRO A 126 -7.57 -8.57 5.70
CA PRO A 126 -7.15 -9.95 5.89
C PRO A 126 -6.25 -10.44 4.75
N PHE A 127 -5.27 -11.30 5.05
CA PHE A 127 -4.43 -11.91 4.02
C PHE A 127 -5.24 -12.74 3.00
N SER A 128 -6.38 -13.29 3.42
CA SER A 128 -7.30 -14.02 2.54
C SER A 128 -7.89 -13.17 1.42
N ASP A 129 -7.95 -11.85 1.58
CA ASP A 129 -8.56 -10.93 0.61
C ASP A 129 -7.58 -10.54 -0.50
N PHE A 130 -6.29 -10.87 -0.32
CA PHE A 130 -5.24 -10.59 -1.28
C PHE A 130 -5.17 -11.68 -2.36
N LEU A 131 -5.62 -11.32 -3.56
CA LEU A 131 -5.66 -12.24 -4.70
C LEU A 131 -4.39 -12.11 -5.56
N PRO A 132 -3.74 -13.22 -5.95
CA PRO A 132 -2.51 -13.18 -6.73
C PRO A 132 -2.76 -12.83 -8.20
N GLN A 133 -2.05 -11.82 -8.69
CA GLN A 133 -2.07 -11.36 -10.07
C GLN A 133 -0.67 -11.45 -10.67
N CYS A 134 -0.57 -12.03 -11.87
CA CYS A 134 0.68 -12.06 -12.64
C CYS A 134 0.49 -11.27 -13.93
N ARG A 135 1.25 -10.18 -14.09
CA ARG A 135 1.19 -9.30 -15.29
C ARG A 135 -0.24 -8.87 -15.65
N GLY A 136 -1.04 -8.52 -14.63
CA GLY A 136 -2.43 -8.06 -14.79
C GLY A 136 -3.44 -9.16 -15.11
N LYS A 137 -3.05 -10.44 -15.04
CA LYS A 137 -3.96 -11.57 -15.20
C LYS A 137 -4.14 -12.30 -13.86
N PRO A 138 -5.37 -12.74 -13.53
CA PRO A 138 -5.59 -13.65 -12.41
C PRO A 138 -4.68 -14.88 -12.56
N SER A 139 -3.93 -15.21 -11.50
CA SER A 139 -3.10 -16.40 -11.48
C SER A 139 -3.84 -17.54 -10.78
N THR A 140 -3.61 -18.77 -11.22
CA THR A 140 -4.19 -20.00 -10.64
C THR A 140 -3.58 -20.40 -9.30
N ARG A 141 -2.70 -19.57 -8.71
CA ARG A 141 -2.19 -19.80 -7.35
C ARG A 141 -3.32 -19.58 -6.35
N VAL A 142 -3.36 -20.44 -5.34
CA VAL A 142 -4.30 -20.34 -4.22
C VAL A 142 -4.14 -18.97 -3.56
N ALA A 143 -5.24 -18.39 -3.05
CA ALA A 143 -5.22 -17.18 -2.22
C ALA A 143 -4.09 -17.26 -1.18
N PHE A 144 -3.44 -16.13 -0.89
CA PHE A 144 -2.21 -16.04 -0.08
C PHE A 144 -2.11 -17.13 1.00
N VAL A 145 -1.32 -18.18 0.73
CA VAL A 145 -1.11 -19.27 1.70
C VAL A 145 0.08 -18.88 2.56
N ILE A 146 -0.16 -18.74 3.86
CA ILE A 146 0.77 -18.28 4.90
C ILE A 146 2.04 -19.18 5.06
N SER A 147 2.21 -20.22 4.24
CA SER A 147 3.20 -21.29 4.48
C SER A 147 4.50 -21.19 3.68
N GLY A 148 4.96 -20.00 3.23
CA GLY A 148 6.17 -19.98 2.39
C GLY A 148 6.82 -18.62 2.19
N LEU A 149 7.43 -18.07 3.23
CA LEU A 149 8.67 -17.31 3.09
C LEU A 149 9.71 -18.13 3.85
N ASN A 150 10.20 -19.20 3.23
CA ASN A 150 11.04 -20.17 3.93
C ASN A 150 12.37 -19.52 4.36
N ALA A 151 12.50 -19.32 5.66
CA ALA A 151 13.76 -19.41 6.36
C ALA A 151 14.29 -20.84 6.21
N ASN A 152 15.18 -21.08 5.23
CA ASN A 152 16.06 -22.24 5.20
C ASN A 152 17.15 -22.03 4.14
N TYR A 153 18.18 -21.26 4.49
CA TYR A 153 19.56 -21.64 4.15
C TYR A 153 20.39 -21.35 5.40
N ALA A 154 20.92 -22.44 5.97
CA ALA A 154 21.96 -22.44 6.97
C ALA A 154 23.26 -21.81 6.42
#